data_AF-A0A0F9CC81-F1
#
_entry.id   AF-A0A0F9CC81-F1
#
_cell.length_a   1.000
_cell.length_b   1.000
_cell.length_c   1.000
_cell.angle_alpha   90.00
_cell.angle_beta   90.00
_cell.angle_gamma   90.00
#
_symmetry.space_group_name_H-M   'P 1'
#
loop_
_entity.id
_entity.type
_entity.pdbx_description
1 polymer ?
#
loop_
_entity_poly.entity_id
_entity_poly.type
_entity_poly.pdbx_seq_one_letter_code
_entity_poly.pdbx_strand_id
1 'polypeptide(L)'
;DDDGVDDDFEEENKRDIEIEIGEDEFQIESDLRHGDVKDSIRLKVTYDEGGVGVKITYKEELESAGVNESQSGFELEFKVEFREIIEFLDLNGNGMYDKSTDQLVQEYDLNSFQDIVYTTSSISNDTTLHYLIINTTDGVFALHIFFVEEFVIVNGTFVAPTQSKIDIEISNFNYLNESSQLALYIKLESGGEYKEDDETDDEEDGNATEEDGVVVESNGLSGIFTWKETALIDGVVKNVSSNALEVDDEDELEQKLILSYPRGNHIYHDPKVGITIGGASTSSIPFGLTGVIVSVVVVVSVAVVLIKKRKIA
;
A
#
# COMPACT_ATOMS: atom_id res chain seq x y z
N ASP A 1 22.32 3.04 6.70
CA ASP A 1 23.09 2.27 5.66
C ASP A 1 23.25 3.03 4.31
N ASP A 2 23.65 4.31 4.42
CA ASP A 2 23.69 5.34 3.35
C ASP A 2 22.35 5.62 2.67
N ASP A 3 21.24 5.12 3.22
CA ASP A 3 19.86 5.57 2.99
C ASP A 3 19.61 7.06 3.35
N GLY A 4 20.51 7.67 4.13
CA GLY A 4 20.45 9.07 4.52
C GLY A 4 19.86 9.31 5.91
N VAL A 5 19.57 8.23 6.65
CA VAL A 5 19.11 8.28 8.03
C VAL A 5 20.32 8.13 8.98
N ASP A 6 20.24 8.75 10.16
CA ASP A 6 21.28 8.66 11.18
C ASP A 6 21.26 7.28 11.85
N ASP A 7 22.40 6.58 11.89
CA ASP A 7 22.50 5.20 12.40
C ASP A 7 21.93 5.03 13.83
N ASP A 8 22.08 6.04 14.72
CA ASP A 8 21.52 5.97 16.08
C ASP A 8 19.98 6.05 16.04
N PHE A 9 19.42 6.87 15.14
CA PHE A 9 17.98 6.96 14.91
C PHE A 9 17.42 5.70 14.23
N GLU A 10 18.16 5.09 13.29
CA GLU A 10 17.79 3.81 12.69
C GLU A 10 17.67 2.72 13.76
N GLU A 11 18.68 2.58 14.62
CA GLU A 11 18.70 1.58 15.69
C GLU A 11 17.55 1.80 16.70
N GLU A 12 17.25 3.05 17.04
CA GLU A 12 16.13 3.39 17.94
C GLU A 12 14.75 3.02 17.36
N ASN A 13 14.60 3.00 16.03
CA ASN A 13 13.34 2.71 15.34
C ASN A 13 13.28 1.30 14.73
N LYS A 14 14.32 0.49 14.92
CA LYS A 14 14.40 -0.87 14.38
C LYS A 14 13.33 -1.77 14.98
N ARG A 15 12.76 -2.66 14.17
CA ARG A 15 11.60 -3.48 14.57
C ARG A 15 11.85 -4.97 14.38
N ASP A 16 11.29 -5.78 15.27
CA ASP A 16 11.23 -7.23 15.12
C ASP A 16 9.97 -7.59 14.34
N ILE A 17 10.09 -8.52 13.39
CA ILE A 17 9.01 -8.88 12.46
C ILE A 17 8.65 -10.36 12.60
N GLU A 18 7.37 -10.62 12.83
CA GLU A 18 6.77 -11.95 12.75
C GLU A 18 5.78 -12.00 11.59
N ILE A 19 5.82 -13.07 10.79
CA ILE A 19 4.95 -13.23 9.61
C ILE A 19 4.22 -14.55 9.67
N GLU A 20 2.90 -14.48 9.53
CA GLU A 20 2.02 -15.63 9.38
C GLU A 20 1.36 -15.60 8.00
N ILE A 21 1.41 -16.72 7.27
CA ILE A 21 0.84 -16.86 5.93
C ILE A 21 -0.22 -17.95 5.96
N GLY A 22 -1.47 -17.55 5.68
CA GLY A 22 -2.63 -18.42 5.52
C GLY A 22 -2.92 -18.75 4.05
N GLU A 23 -4.09 -19.33 3.80
CA GLU A 23 -4.55 -19.66 2.44
C GLU A 23 -5.06 -18.43 1.69
N ASP A 24 -5.78 -17.55 2.39
CA ASP A 24 -6.50 -16.37 1.90
C ASP A 24 -6.15 -15.08 2.67
N GLU A 25 -5.15 -15.17 3.55
CA GLU A 25 -4.67 -14.06 4.36
C GLU A 25 -3.17 -14.15 4.60
N PHE A 26 -2.55 -13.00 4.87
CA PHE A 26 -1.27 -12.96 5.57
C PHE A 26 -1.30 -11.86 6.62
N GLN A 27 -0.49 -12.04 7.65
CA GLN A 27 -0.35 -11.11 8.74
C GLN A 27 1.13 -10.87 9.03
N ILE A 28 1.46 -9.60 9.23
CA ILE A 28 2.75 -9.14 9.71
C ILE A 28 2.50 -8.49 11.06
N GLU A 29 3.22 -8.91 12.07
CA GLU A 29 3.35 -8.21 13.34
C GLU A 29 4.75 -7.61 13.40
N SER A 30 4.83 -6.33 13.74
CA SER A 30 6.07 -5.58 13.82
C SER A 30 6.12 -4.83 15.13
N ASP A 31 7.04 -5.23 16.00
CA ASP A 31 7.20 -4.70 17.35
C ASP A 31 8.49 -3.89 17.45
N LEU A 32 8.43 -2.73 18.11
CA LEU A 32 9.61 -1.91 18.33
C LEU A 32 10.66 -2.67 19.17
N ARG A 33 11.88 -2.80 18.65
CA ARG A 33 12.95 -3.61 19.27
C ARG A 33 13.53 -2.98 20.54
N HIS A 34 13.56 -1.65 20.58
CA HIS A 34 14.24 -0.87 21.61
C HIS A 34 13.33 0.25 22.15
N GLY A 35 13.41 0.54 23.45
CA GLY A 35 12.66 1.63 24.06
C GLY A 35 11.94 1.23 25.35
N ASP A 36 11.51 2.24 26.11
CA ASP A 36 10.68 2.08 27.31
C ASP A 36 9.19 1.97 26.97
N VAL A 37 8.79 2.46 25.80
CA VAL A 37 7.44 2.32 25.23
C VAL A 37 7.49 1.18 24.22
N LYS A 38 6.59 0.22 24.36
CA LYS A 38 6.42 -0.85 23.36
C LYS A 38 5.23 -0.51 22.51
N ASP A 39 5.47 -0.31 21.23
CA ASP A 39 4.42 -0.23 20.24
C ASP A 39 4.53 -1.38 19.22
N SER A 40 3.38 -1.70 18.64
CA SER A 40 3.18 -2.82 17.72
C SER A 40 2.36 -2.34 16.54
N ILE A 41 2.82 -2.65 15.33
CA ILE A 41 2.08 -2.45 14.09
C ILE A 41 1.75 -3.82 13.54
N ARG A 42 0.46 -4.02 13.26
CA ARG A 42 -0.04 -5.19 12.57
C ARG A 42 -0.54 -4.79 11.19
N LEU A 43 0.05 -5.38 10.16
CA LEU A 43 -0.49 -5.33 8.80
C LEU A 43 -1.12 -6.68 8.50
N LYS A 44 -2.43 -6.69 8.29
CA LYS A 44 -3.18 -7.88 7.88
C LYS A 44 -3.73 -7.69 6.48
N VAL A 45 -3.39 -8.57 5.57
CA VAL A 45 -3.98 -8.59 4.23
C VAL A 45 -4.87 -9.79 4.09
N THR A 46 -6.07 -9.55 3.57
CA THR A 46 -7.07 -10.56 3.26
C THR A 46 -7.50 -10.38 1.82
N TYR A 47 -7.76 -11.47 1.11
CA TYR A 47 -8.33 -11.39 -0.23
C TYR A 47 -9.40 -12.45 -0.42
N ASP A 48 -10.53 -12.03 -0.97
CA ASP A 48 -11.71 -12.86 -1.13
C ASP A 48 -12.51 -12.45 -2.39
N GLU A 49 -13.80 -12.78 -2.44
CA GLU A 49 -14.66 -12.41 -3.57
C GLU A 49 -14.91 -10.89 -3.68
N GLY A 50 -14.58 -10.11 -2.64
CA GLY A 50 -14.78 -8.68 -2.56
C GLY A 50 -13.56 -7.83 -2.95
N GLY A 51 -12.37 -8.40 -3.05
CA GLY A 51 -11.16 -7.64 -3.35
C GLY A 51 -9.94 -8.07 -2.55
N VAL A 52 -8.93 -7.19 -2.50
CA VAL A 52 -7.78 -7.30 -1.59
C VAL A 52 -7.85 -6.18 -0.56
N GLY A 53 -8.03 -6.54 0.71
CA GLY A 53 -8.04 -5.61 1.83
C GLY A 53 -6.72 -5.62 2.59
N VAL A 54 -6.15 -4.44 2.83
CA VAL A 54 -4.97 -4.20 3.66
C VAL A 54 -5.40 -3.44 4.90
N LYS A 55 -5.41 -4.13 6.04
CA LYS A 55 -5.79 -3.59 7.33
C LYS A 55 -4.54 -3.30 8.17
N ILE A 56 -4.45 -2.08 8.69
CA ILE A 56 -3.38 -1.65 9.59
C ILE A 56 -3.99 -1.43 10.98
N THR A 57 -3.33 -2.00 11.99
CA THR A 57 -3.63 -1.76 13.40
C THR A 57 -2.34 -1.34 14.10
N TYR A 58 -2.35 -0.19 14.77
CA TYR A 58 -1.27 0.26 15.66
C TYR A 58 -1.73 0.15 17.12
N LYS A 59 -0.84 -0.33 17.99
CA LYS A 59 -1.05 -0.41 19.44
C LYS A 59 0.16 0.09 20.18
N GLU A 60 -0.06 0.96 21.17
CA GLU A 60 0.96 1.38 22.11
C GLU A 60 0.62 0.87 23.51
N GLU A 61 1.54 0.13 24.14
CA GLU A 61 1.43 -0.33 25.52
C GLU A 61 2.27 0.58 26.44
N LEU A 62 1.60 1.33 27.31
CA LEU A 62 2.28 2.08 28.35
C LEU A 62 2.51 1.18 29.57
N GLU A 63 3.76 0.77 29.81
CA GLU A 63 4.18 0.07 31.04
C GLU A 63 4.10 1.02 32.27
N SER A 64 2.89 1.39 32.70
CA SER A 64 2.69 2.18 33.92
C SER A 64 2.62 1.27 35.13
N ALA A 65 3.69 1.27 35.93
CA ALA A 65 3.77 0.54 37.20
C ALA A 65 2.57 0.85 38.13
N GLY A 66 1.59 -0.06 38.17
CA GLY A 66 0.48 -0.02 39.13
C GLY A 66 -0.90 0.33 38.58
N VAL A 67 -1.07 0.47 37.26
CA VAL A 67 -2.39 0.54 36.61
C VAL A 67 -2.67 -0.81 35.96
N ASN A 68 -3.87 -1.37 36.16
CA ASN A 68 -4.27 -2.62 35.52
C ASN A 68 -4.06 -2.51 34.00
N GLU A 69 -3.43 -3.53 33.39
CA GLU A 69 -3.05 -3.71 31.97
C GLU A 69 -4.19 -3.52 30.94
N SER A 70 -5.40 -3.13 31.36
CA SER A 70 -6.61 -3.14 30.54
C SER A 70 -7.14 -1.75 30.16
N GLN A 71 -6.46 -0.64 30.49
CA GLN A 71 -7.02 0.72 30.32
C GLN A 71 -6.06 1.81 29.83
N SER A 72 -4.82 1.50 29.47
CA SER A 72 -3.80 2.51 29.15
C SER A 72 -3.01 2.14 27.89
N GLY A 73 -3.71 2.03 26.77
CA GLY A 73 -3.10 1.90 25.46
C GLY A 73 -3.92 2.64 24.41
N PHE A 74 -3.25 3.12 23.37
CA PHE A 74 -3.89 3.74 22.22
C PHE A 74 -3.97 2.70 21.09
N GLU A 75 -5.10 2.66 20.39
CA GLU A 75 -5.30 1.82 19.21
C GLU A 75 -5.78 2.69 18.06
N LEU A 76 -5.08 2.61 16.93
CA LEU A 76 -5.50 3.17 15.65
C LEU A 76 -5.69 2.01 14.70
N GLU A 77 -6.83 1.97 14.01
CA GLU A 77 -7.17 0.90 13.08
C GLU A 77 -7.84 1.50 11.85
N PHE A 78 -7.35 1.08 10.68
CA PHE A 78 -7.90 1.49 9.40
C PHE A 78 -7.59 0.44 8.33
N LYS A 79 -8.32 0.49 7.22
CA LYS A 79 -8.23 -0.50 6.14
C LYS A 79 -8.41 0.16 4.79
N VAL A 80 -7.58 -0.27 3.84
CA VAL A 80 -7.61 0.09 2.42
C VAL A 80 -7.96 -1.16 1.62
N GLU A 81 -9.01 -1.12 0.82
CA GLU A 81 -9.49 -2.27 0.06
C GLU A 81 -9.60 -1.98 -1.43
N PHE A 82 -8.85 -2.74 -2.23
CA PHE A 82 -8.88 -2.69 -3.69
C PHE A 82 -10.00 -3.61 -4.19
N ARG A 83 -11.07 -3.03 -4.75
CA ARG A 83 -12.31 -3.75 -5.07
C ARG A 83 -12.38 -4.19 -6.54
N GLU A 84 -12.25 -3.24 -7.44
CA GLU A 84 -12.51 -3.45 -8.87
C GLU A 84 -11.72 -2.48 -9.76
N ILE A 85 -11.55 -2.88 -11.02
CA ILE A 85 -11.06 -2.02 -12.10
C ILE A 85 -12.24 -1.66 -13.00
N ILE A 86 -12.43 -0.36 -13.24
CA ILE A 86 -13.50 0.20 -14.05
C ILE A 86 -12.90 0.67 -15.38
N GLU A 87 -13.40 0.13 -16.50
CA GLU A 87 -13.12 0.70 -17.82
C GLU A 87 -14.17 1.75 -18.15
N PHE A 88 -13.74 2.97 -18.50
CA PHE A 88 -14.65 4.07 -18.79
C PHE A 88 -14.20 4.89 -20.01
N LEU A 89 -15.17 5.56 -20.64
CA LEU A 89 -14.93 6.62 -21.62
C LEU A 89 -15.10 7.96 -20.91
N ASP A 90 -13.99 8.70 -20.82
CA ASP A 90 -13.96 10.08 -20.33
C ASP A 90 -14.64 11.00 -21.35
N LEU A 91 -15.85 11.48 -21.01
CA LEU A 91 -16.66 12.31 -21.90
C LEU A 91 -16.42 13.81 -21.69
N ASN A 92 -15.81 14.20 -20.57
CA ASN A 92 -15.56 15.61 -20.24
C ASN A 92 -14.09 16.03 -20.42
N GLY A 93 -13.19 15.06 -20.61
CA GLY A 93 -11.77 15.24 -20.88
C GLY A 93 -10.92 15.56 -19.64
N ASN A 94 -11.40 15.27 -18.43
CA ASN A 94 -10.67 15.56 -17.18
C ASN A 94 -9.72 14.43 -16.73
N GLY A 95 -9.75 13.27 -17.40
CA GLY A 95 -8.93 12.10 -17.06
C GLY A 95 -9.33 11.36 -15.78
N MET A 96 -10.47 11.72 -15.16
CA MET A 96 -11.01 11.11 -13.95
C MET A 96 -12.30 10.37 -14.28
N TYR A 97 -12.57 9.24 -13.63
CA TYR A 97 -13.87 8.58 -13.77
C TYR A 97 -14.97 9.32 -12.99
N ASP A 98 -15.87 9.97 -13.72
CA ASP A 98 -17.07 10.61 -13.17
C ASP A 98 -18.32 9.78 -13.47
N LYS A 99 -18.83 9.00 -12.51
CA LYS A 99 -20.03 8.14 -12.67
C LYS A 99 -21.26 8.88 -13.23
N SER A 100 -21.37 10.19 -12.99
CA SER A 100 -22.49 11.02 -13.46
C SER A 100 -22.35 11.54 -14.90
N THR A 101 -21.12 11.61 -15.41
CA THR A 101 -20.79 12.25 -16.69
C THR A 101 -20.22 11.28 -17.70
N ASP A 102 -19.38 10.35 -17.26
CA ASP A 102 -18.68 9.40 -18.11
C ASP A 102 -19.51 8.17 -18.44
N GLN A 103 -19.10 7.50 -19.50
CA GLN A 103 -19.71 6.25 -19.89
C GLN A 103 -18.91 5.07 -19.33
N LEU A 104 -19.53 4.32 -18.42
CA LEU A 104 -19.06 3.00 -18.02
C LEU A 104 -19.01 2.05 -19.24
N VAL A 105 -17.88 1.37 -19.42
CA VAL A 105 -17.67 0.35 -20.47
C VAL A 105 -17.76 -1.05 -19.88
N GLN A 106 -17.00 -1.35 -18.83
CA GLN A 106 -17.09 -2.60 -18.06
C GLN A 106 -16.48 -2.42 -16.66
N GLU A 107 -16.83 -3.35 -15.76
CA GLU A 107 -16.25 -3.52 -14.43
C GLU A 107 -15.53 -4.87 -14.40
N TYR A 108 -14.40 -4.91 -13.72
CA TYR A 108 -13.58 -6.09 -13.52
C TYR A 108 -13.38 -6.30 -12.02
N ASP A 109 -14.08 -7.29 -11.48
CA ASP A 109 -14.04 -7.66 -10.06
C ASP A 109 -12.68 -8.29 -9.70
N LEU A 110 -12.05 -7.83 -8.62
CA LEU A 110 -10.85 -8.45 -8.06
C LEU A 110 -11.24 -9.62 -7.13
N ASN A 111 -11.79 -10.71 -7.67
CA ASN A 111 -12.46 -11.75 -6.87
C ASN A 111 -11.82 -13.16 -6.95
N SER A 112 -10.67 -13.29 -7.60
CA SER A 112 -10.02 -14.59 -7.79
C SER A 112 -8.51 -14.46 -7.78
N PHE A 113 -7.86 -15.05 -6.77
CA PHE A 113 -6.43 -14.90 -6.52
C PHE A 113 -5.65 -16.21 -6.59
N GLN A 114 -4.37 -16.09 -6.90
CA GLN A 114 -3.37 -17.16 -6.75
C GLN A 114 -2.86 -17.20 -5.31
N ASP A 115 -2.29 -18.34 -4.90
CA ASP A 115 -1.59 -18.47 -3.62
C ASP A 115 -0.54 -17.36 -3.46
N ILE A 116 -0.43 -16.78 -2.26
CA ILE A 116 0.58 -15.77 -1.92
C ILE A 116 1.98 -16.33 -2.21
N VAL A 117 2.81 -15.52 -2.88
CA VAL A 117 4.24 -15.79 -2.99
C VAL A 117 4.98 -14.84 -2.04
N TYR A 118 5.76 -15.42 -1.13
CA TYR A 118 6.59 -14.70 -0.17
C TYR A 118 8.06 -15.01 -0.38
N THR A 119 8.88 -13.96 -0.39
CA THR A 119 10.34 -14.05 -0.47
C THR A 119 10.98 -13.01 0.43
N THR A 120 12.25 -13.22 0.75
CA THR A 120 13.05 -12.28 1.53
C THR A 120 14.34 -11.92 0.80
N SER A 121 14.85 -10.73 1.07
CA SER A 121 16.18 -10.30 0.65
C SER A 121 16.87 -9.62 1.83
N SER A 122 18.15 -9.91 2.04
CA SER A 122 18.94 -9.21 3.06
C SER A 122 19.32 -7.82 2.54
N ILE A 123 18.98 -6.78 3.31
CA ILE A 123 19.35 -5.39 3.02
C ILE A 123 20.70 -5.09 3.68
N SER A 124 20.83 -5.45 4.95
CA SER A 124 22.04 -5.31 5.76
C SER A 124 22.36 -6.62 6.50
N ASN A 125 23.31 -6.60 7.44
CA ASN A 125 23.77 -7.81 8.13
C ASN A 125 22.68 -8.47 8.99
N ASP A 126 21.72 -7.68 9.45
CA ASP A 126 20.70 -8.08 10.42
C ASP A 126 19.30 -7.53 10.08
N THR A 127 19.09 -7.08 8.84
CA THR A 127 17.81 -6.54 8.37
C THR A 127 17.35 -7.23 7.10
N THR A 128 16.07 -7.57 7.09
CA THR A 128 15.40 -8.27 6.00
C THR A 128 14.37 -7.36 5.31
N LEU A 129 14.44 -7.31 3.97
CA LEU A 129 13.32 -6.91 3.13
C LEU A 129 12.38 -8.10 2.96
N HIS A 130 11.14 -7.95 3.39
CA HIS A 130 10.07 -8.89 3.14
C HIS A 130 9.30 -8.46 1.89
N TYR A 131 9.15 -9.37 0.93
CA TYR A 131 8.43 -9.12 -0.32
C TYR A 131 7.35 -10.19 -0.52
N LEU A 132 6.12 -9.73 -0.65
CA LEU A 132 4.94 -10.55 -0.91
C LEU A 132 4.27 -10.09 -2.21
N ILE A 133 3.65 -11.03 -2.91
CA ILE A 133 2.85 -10.73 -4.09
C ILE A 133 1.54 -11.50 -4.06
N ILE A 134 0.43 -10.77 -4.30
CA ILE A 134 -0.92 -11.29 -4.46
C ILE A 134 -1.37 -10.97 -5.87
N ASN A 135 -1.71 -11.99 -6.66
CA ASN A 135 -2.08 -11.83 -8.07
C ASN A 135 -3.45 -12.42 -8.33
N THR A 136 -4.23 -11.80 -9.21
CA THR A 136 -5.42 -12.44 -9.73
C THR A 136 -5.07 -13.69 -10.54
N THR A 137 -5.97 -14.66 -10.62
CA THR A 137 -5.71 -15.94 -11.31
C THR A 137 -5.45 -15.78 -12.80
N ASP A 138 -5.99 -14.73 -13.42
CA ASP A 138 -5.75 -14.35 -14.81
C ASP A 138 -4.51 -13.44 -15.00
N GLY A 139 -3.91 -12.96 -13.91
CA GLY A 139 -2.74 -12.09 -13.91
C GLY A 139 -3.01 -10.65 -14.38
N VAL A 140 -4.28 -10.21 -14.36
CA VAL A 140 -4.65 -8.83 -14.73
C VAL A 140 -4.27 -7.83 -13.64
N PHE A 141 -4.40 -8.21 -12.38
CA PHE A 141 -4.09 -7.36 -11.24
C PHE A 141 -3.10 -8.07 -10.30
N ALA A 142 -2.15 -7.29 -9.79
CA ALA A 142 -1.13 -7.73 -8.86
C ALA A 142 -0.88 -6.66 -7.80
N LEU A 143 -0.69 -7.09 -6.56
CA LEU A 143 -0.33 -6.26 -5.43
C LEU A 143 1.02 -6.73 -4.88
N HIS A 144 2.03 -5.85 -4.95
CA HIS A 144 3.40 -6.09 -4.51
C HIS A 144 3.62 -5.41 -3.16
N ILE A 145 3.81 -6.18 -2.10
CA ILE A 145 3.89 -5.64 -0.75
C ILE A 145 5.31 -5.79 -0.23
N PHE A 146 5.89 -4.66 0.17
CA PHE A 146 7.22 -4.57 0.73
C PHE A 146 7.14 -4.07 2.17
N PHE A 147 7.79 -4.81 3.07
CA PHE A 147 7.87 -4.48 4.49
C PHE A 147 9.28 -4.72 5.03
N VAL A 148 9.72 -3.89 5.96
CA VAL A 148 11.15 -3.71 6.30
C VAL A 148 11.33 -3.50 7.79
N GLU A 149 12.46 -3.98 8.34
CA GLU A 149 12.79 -3.86 9.78
C GLU A 149 13.40 -2.49 10.13
N GLU A 150 13.97 -1.79 9.15
CA GLU A 150 14.65 -0.50 9.28
C GLU A 150 14.32 0.42 8.08
N PHE A 151 14.73 1.68 8.12
CA PHE A 151 14.52 2.60 7.02
C PHE A 151 15.25 2.11 5.77
N VAL A 152 14.62 2.18 4.61
CA VAL A 152 15.27 1.76 3.37
C VAL A 152 14.61 2.39 2.14
N ILE A 153 15.36 2.43 1.04
CA ILE A 153 14.85 2.82 -0.27
C ILE A 153 14.58 1.57 -1.12
N VAL A 154 13.29 1.28 -1.34
CA VAL A 154 12.82 0.19 -2.19
C VAL A 154 12.38 0.74 -3.54
N ASN A 155 13.04 0.34 -4.62
CA ASN A 155 12.74 0.79 -5.99
C ASN A 155 12.70 2.33 -6.14
N GLY A 156 13.48 3.06 -5.35
CA GLY A 156 13.53 4.53 -5.37
C GLY A 156 12.45 5.23 -4.53
N THR A 157 11.69 4.48 -3.74
CA THR A 157 10.75 5.01 -2.74
C THR A 157 11.32 4.77 -1.34
N PHE A 158 11.38 5.81 -0.51
CA PHE A 158 11.68 5.69 0.91
C PHE A 158 10.55 4.96 1.63
N VAL A 159 10.90 4.01 2.50
CA VAL A 159 9.96 3.23 3.29
C VAL A 159 10.46 3.22 4.73
N ALA A 160 9.65 3.78 5.64
CA ALA A 160 9.92 3.70 7.06
C ALA A 160 9.52 2.32 7.65
N PRO A 161 10.10 1.90 8.78
CA PRO A 161 9.73 0.65 9.49
C PRO A 161 8.25 0.57 9.91
N THR A 162 7.59 1.72 9.99
CA THR A 162 6.16 1.85 10.35
C THR A 162 5.24 1.91 9.12
N GLN A 163 5.83 1.80 7.92
CA GLN A 163 5.15 1.88 6.64
C GLN A 163 5.35 0.60 5.83
N SER A 164 4.48 0.40 4.85
CA SER A 164 4.58 -0.64 3.83
C SER A 164 4.37 -0.01 2.47
N LYS A 165 5.23 -0.36 1.52
CA LYS A 165 5.05 -0.02 0.11
C LYS A 165 4.18 -1.10 -0.55
N ILE A 166 3.18 -0.69 -1.30
CA ILE A 166 2.14 -1.56 -1.87
C ILE A 166 2.02 -1.26 -3.35
N ASP A 167 2.89 -1.79 -4.19
CA ASP A 167 2.83 -1.44 -5.61
C ASP A 167 1.66 -2.14 -6.29
N ILE A 168 0.89 -1.37 -7.06
CA ILE A 168 -0.22 -1.83 -7.87
C ILE A 168 0.32 -2.10 -9.28
N GLU A 169 0.12 -3.31 -9.77
CA GLU A 169 0.39 -3.68 -11.16
C GLU A 169 -0.91 -4.10 -11.86
N ILE A 170 -1.26 -3.41 -12.95
CA ILE A 170 -2.34 -3.80 -13.87
C ILE A 170 -1.72 -4.19 -15.21
N SER A 171 -1.93 -5.43 -15.61
CA SER A 171 -1.26 -6.06 -16.75
C SER A 171 -2.25 -6.67 -17.73
N ASN A 172 -2.09 -6.40 -19.02
CA ASN A 172 -2.85 -7.03 -20.10
C ASN A 172 -4.39 -6.97 -19.92
N PHE A 173 -4.90 -5.88 -19.32
CA PHE A 173 -6.33 -5.67 -19.16
C PHE A 173 -7.05 -5.73 -20.52
N ASN A 174 -8.12 -6.53 -20.62
CA ASN A 174 -8.84 -6.74 -21.87
C ASN A 174 -9.87 -5.63 -22.12
N TYR A 175 -9.39 -4.48 -22.60
CA TYR A 175 -10.24 -3.35 -22.96
C TYR A 175 -11.29 -3.72 -24.01
N LEU A 176 -12.55 -3.33 -23.79
CA LEU A 176 -13.64 -3.49 -24.76
C LEU A 176 -13.78 -2.30 -25.69
N ASN A 177 -13.18 -1.15 -25.33
CA ASN A 177 -13.13 0.05 -26.16
C ASN A 177 -11.67 0.45 -26.44
N GLU A 178 -11.39 1.04 -27.60
CA GLU A 178 -10.04 1.47 -28.00
C GLU A 178 -9.65 2.84 -27.42
N SER A 179 -10.63 3.64 -27.00
CA SER A 179 -10.45 5.00 -26.48
C SER A 179 -10.74 5.14 -24.99
N SER A 180 -10.98 4.03 -24.30
CA SER A 180 -11.23 3.99 -22.85
C SER A 180 -9.96 4.07 -22.01
N GLN A 181 -10.18 4.41 -20.75
CA GLN A 181 -9.22 4.50 -19.66
C GLN A 181 -9.62 3.55 -18.53
N LEU A 182 -8.75 3.39 -17.53
CA LEU A 182 -9.03 2.57 -16.35
C LEU A 182 -9.14 3.44 -15.11
N ALA A 183 -10.02 3.06 -14.19
CA ALA A 183 -10.07 3.57 -12.84
C ALA A 183 -10.01 2.39 -11.86
N LEU A 184 -9.33 2.55 -10.74
CA LEU A 184 -9.26 1.58 -9.65
C LEU A 184 -10.11 2.11 -8.50
N TYR A 185 -11.10 1.33 -8.10
CA TYR A 185 -11.94 1.65 -6.95
C TYR A 185 -11.32 1.07 -5.67
N ILE A 186 -11.03 1.98 -4.76
CA ILE A 186 -10.49 1.74 -3.43
C ILE A 186 -11.55 2.14 -2.40
N LYS A 187 -11.85 1.22 -1.50
CA LYS A 187 -12.71 1.44 -0.33
C LYS A 187 -11.84 1.67 0.90
N LEU A 188 -12.19 2.67 1.69
CA LEU A 188 -11.48 3.09 2.89
C LEU A 188 -12.41 2.92 4.11
N GLU A 189 -11.96 2.13 5.08
CA GLU A 189 -12.70 1.85 6.32
C GLU A 189 -11.84 2.29 7.51
N SER A 190 -12.41 3.03 8.45
CA SER A 190 -11.75 3.35 9.73
C SER A 190 -12.77 3.75 10.80
N GLY A 191 -12.34 3.79 12.07
CA GLY A 191 -13.16 4.33 13.16
C GLY A 191 -13.28 5.86 13.16
N GLY A 192 -12.49 6.55 12.34
CA GLY A 192 -12.47 8.01 12.16
C GLY A 192 -12.86 8.44 10.75
N GLU A 193 -12.84 9.74 10.50
CA GLU A 193 -13.00 10.28 9.13
C GLU A 193 -11.62 10.40 8.48
N TYR A 194 -11.48 9.89 7.25
CA TYR A 194 -10.30 10.18 6.44
C TYR A 194 -10.35 11.62 5.95
N LYS A 195 -9.18 12.26 5.91
CA LYS A 195 -8.95 13.59 5.36
C LYS A 195 -7.98 13.48 4.20
N GLU A 196 -8.22 14.24 3.14
CA GLU A 196 -7.28 14.42 2.03
C GLU A 196 -6.02 15.15 2.52
N ASP A 197 -4.88 14.77 1.96
CA ASP A 197 -3.57 15.31 2.27
C ASP A 197 -2.77 15.51 0.98
N ASP A 198 -2.74 16.76 0.51
CA ASP A 198 -2.07 17.17 -0.74
C ASP A 198 -0.58 17.56 -0.52
N GLU A 199 -0.08 17.49 0.73
CA GLU A 199 1.33 17.74 1.09
C GLU A 199 1.70 16.76 2.21
N THR A 200 2.07 15.53 1.82
CA THR A 200 2.22 14.42 2.77
C THR A 200 3.40 14.62 3.72
N ASP A 201 3.35 13.99 4.91
CA ASP A 201 4.47 14.01 5.88
C ASP A 201 5.83 13.64 5.24
N ASP A 202 5.84 12.67 4.31
CA ASP A 202 7.05 12.24 3.61
C ASP A 202 7.56 13.31 2.62
N GLU A 203 6.69 14.13 2.04
CA GLU A 203 7.11 15.27 1.21
C GLU A 203 7.63 16.44 2.05
N GLU A 204 6.97 16.74 3.19
CA GLU A 204 7.42 17.77 4.13
C GLU A 204 8.84 17.47 4.65
N ASP A 205 9.12 16.19 4.92
CA ASP A 205 10.44 15.71 5.37
C ASP A 205 11.46 15.55 4.22
N GLY A 206 11.02 15.63 2.96
CA GLY A 206 11.85 15.48 1.78
C GLY A 206 12.20 14.03 1.41
N ASN A 207 11.44 13.06 1.93
CA ASN A 207 11.54 11.63 1.64
C ASN A 207 10.76 11.22 0.37
N ALA A 208 9.81 12.06 -0.07
CA ALA A 208 9.02 11.85 -1.28
C ALA A 208 8.82 13.16 -2.07
N THR A 209 8.23 13.03 -3.26
CA THR A 209 7.82 14.15 -4.13
C THR A 209 6.64 13.73 -4.99
N GLU A 210 5.71 14.66 -5.24
CA GLU A 210 4.51 14.44 -6.05
C GLU A 210 3.67 13.28 -5.48
N GLU A 211 3.39 13.32 -4.18
CA GLU A 211 2.52 12.37 -3.49
C GLU A 211 1.22 13.04 -3.02
N ASP A 212 0.10 12.37 -3.27
CA ASP A 212 -1.19 12.67 -2.65
C ASP A 212 -1.48 11.60 -1.60
N GLY A 213 -2.38 11.90 -0.66
CA GLY A 213 -2.75 10.92 0.34
C GLY A 213 -4.08 11.15 1.03
N VAL A 214 -4.39 10.18 1.87
CA VAL A 214 -5.47 10.27 2.85
C VAL A 214 -4.95 9.86 4.21
N VAL A 215 -5.40 10.58 5.23
CA VAL A 215 -4.96 10.41 6.62
C VAL A 215 -6.15 10.22 7.54
N VAL A 216 -6.02 9.29 8.48
CA VAL A 216 -6.91 9.15 9.63
C VAL A 216 -6.13 9.41 10.91
N GLU A 217 -6.60 10.36 11.72
CA GLU A 217 -5.93 10.76 12.95
C GLU A 217 -6.64 10.20 14.19
N SER A 218 -5.86 9.66 15.13
CA SER A 218 -6.36 9.27 16.45
C SER A 218 -5.30 9.51 17.51
N ASN A 219 -5.61 10.35 18.50
CA ASN A 219 -4.74 10.63 19.65
C ASN A 219 -3.30 11.07 19.32
N GLY A 220 -3.11 11.80 18.21
CA GLY A 220 -1.79 12.29 17.78
C GLY A 220 -0.99 11.30 16.92
N LEU A 221 -1.59 10.16 16.57
CA LEU A 221 -1.09 9.22 15.58
C LEU A 221 -1.86 9.39 14.29
N SER A 222 -1.18 9.23 13.17
CA SER A 222 -1.74 9.34 11.83
C SER A 222 -1.58 8.02 11.10
N GLY A 223 -2.70 7.47 10.63
CA GLY A 223 -2.73 6.34 9.72
C GLY A 223 -2.80 6.88 8.31
N ILE A 224 -1.90 6.44 7.44
CA ILE A 224 -1.74 7.01 6.10
C ILE A 224 -2.04 5.98 5.02
N PHE A 225 -2.62 6.45 3.92
CA PHE A 225 -2.55 5.80 2.62
C PHE A 225 -2.19 6.86 1.59
N THR A 226 -0.98 6.79 1.04
CA THR A 226 -0.46 7.79 0.09
C THR A 226 -0.11 7.12 -1.25
N TRP A 227 -0.08 7.90 -2.32
CA TRP A 227 0.24 7.44 -3.66
C TRP A 227 0.93 8.54 -4.45
N LYS A 228 1.76 8.15 -5.43
CA LYS A 228 2.35 9.12 -6.35
C LYS A 228 1.29 9.68 -7.28
N GLU A 229 1.35 10.97 -7.59
CA GLU A 229 0.52 11.58 -8.64
C GLU A 229 0.85 11.05 -10.05
N THR A 230 1.83 10.15 -10.18
CA THR A 230 2.23 9.54 -11.45
C THR A 230 2.41 8.02 -11.35
N ALA A 231 2.13 7.34 -12.46
CA ALA A 231 2.34 5.90 -12.64
C ALA A 231 3.21 5.63 -13.88
N LEU A 232 3.91 4.51 -13.88
CA LEU A 232 4.64 4.03 -15.04
C LEU A 232 3.69 3.25 -15.95
N ILE A 233 3.34 3.83 -17.09
CA ILE A 233 2.38 3.27 -18.05
C ILE A 233 3.08 2.95 -19.37
N ASP A 234 3.18 1.66 -19.68
CA ASP A 234 3.94 1.12 -20.82
C ASP A 234 5.41 1.62 -20.85
N GLY A 235 6.01 1.78 -19.67
CA GLY A 235 7.37 2.31 -19.51
C GLY A 235 7.50 3.83 -19.61
N VAL A 236 6.38 4.57 -19.64
CA VAL A 236 6.35 6.04 -19.67
C VAL A 236 5.62 6.56 -18.44
N VAL A 237 6.25 7.50 -17.73
CA VAL A 237 5.61 8.18 -16.58
C VAL A 237 4.44 9.02 -17.08
N LYS A 238 3.26 8.81 -16.50
CA LYS A 238 2.03 9.57 -16.79
C LYS A 238 1.30 9.90 -15.49
N ASN A 239 0.56 11.00 -15.50
CA ASN A 239 -0.22 11.43 -14.35
C ASN A 239 -1.35 10.43 -14.05
N VAL A 240 -1.63 10.27 -12.75
CA VAL A 240 -2.76 9.57 -12.17
C VAL A 240 -3.70 10.65 -11.61
N SER A 241 -5.00 10.50 -11.82
CA SER A 241 -6.00 11.42 -11.25
C SER A 241 -6.74 10.74 -10.11
N SER A 242 -6.91 11.41 -8.99
CA SER A 242 -7.74 10.97 -7.86
C SER A 242 -9.05 11.77 -7.82
N ASN A 243 -10.15 11.16 -7.35
CA ASN A 243 -11.34 11.91 -6.98
C ASN A 243 -11.19 12.49 -5.57
N ALA A 244 -12.01 13.50 -5.26
CA ALA A 244 -12.23 13.87 -3.88
C ALA A 244 -12.89 12.70 -3.13
N LEU A 245 -12.60 12.54 -1.84
CA LEU A 245 -13.18 11.49 -1.02
C LEU A 245 -14.71 11.60 -1.00
N GLU A 246 -15.35 10.53 -1.41
CA GLU A 246 -16.81 10.39 -1.41
C GLU A 246 -17.24 9.36 -0.37
N VAL A 247 -18.52 9.42 0.03
CA VAL A 247 -19.12 8.32 0.79
C VAL A 247 -19.29 7.14 -0.16
N ASP A 248 -19.02 5.94 0.34
CA ASP A 248 -19.14 4.74 -0.46
C ASP A 248 -20.59 4.49 -0.95
N ASP A 249 -20.71 3.94 -2.16
CA ASP A 249 -22.00 3.67 -2.79
C ASP A 249 -22.77 2.54 -2.07
N GLU A 250 -22.06 1.63 -1.38
CA GLU A 250 -22.62 0.44 -0.73
C GLU A 250 -22.73 0.58 0.80
N ASP A 251 -21.83 1.34 1.44
CA ASP A 251 -21.81 1.56 2.89
C ASP A 251 -21.60 3.04 3.27
N GLU A 252 -22.58 3.67 3.91
CA GLU A 252 -22.53 5.08 4.31
C GLU A 252 -21.46 5.39 5.39
N LEU A 253 -20.87 4.36 6.01
CA LEU A 253 -19.81 4.50 7.02
C LEU A 253 -18.39 4.41 6.44
N GLU A 254 -18.28 4.08 5.16
CA GLU A 254 -17.00 3.90 4.47
C GLU A 254 -16.82 5.00 3.42
N GLN A 255 -15.56 5.24 3.05
CA GLN A 255 -15.20 6.24 2.06
C GLN A 255 -14.70 5.57 0.78
N LYS A 256 -14.94 6.25 -0.33
CA LYS A 256 -14.59 5.81 -1.68
C LYS A 256 -13.53 6.72 -2.27
N LEU A 257 -12.44 6.09 -2.70
CA LEU A 257 -11.36 6.69 -3.46
C LEU A 257 -11.28 6.00 -4.83
N ILE A 258 -11.10 6.79 -5.88
CA ILE A 258 -10.95 6.35 -7.26
C ILE A 258 -9.62 6.90 -7.77
N LEU A 259 -8.74 6.00 -8.21
CA LEU A 259 -7.51 6.36 -8.92
C LEU A 259 -7.68 6.06 -10.41
N SER A 260 -7.61 7.08 -11.25
CA SER A 260 -7.80 6.99 -12.70
C SER A 260 -6.47 7.03 -13.45
N TYR A 261 -6.30 6.11 -14.39
CA TYR A 261 -5.09 5.90 -15.16
C TYR A 261 -5.36 6.10 -16.65
N PRO A 262 -4.47 6.83 -17.36
CA PRO A 262 -4.44 6.80 -18.81
C PRO A 262 -4.29 5.38 -19.33
N ARG A 263 -4.87 5.09 -20.50
CA ARG A 263 -4.77 3.78 -21.14
C ARG A 263 -3.31 3.29 -21.24
N GLY A 264 -3.11 2.04 -20.87
CA GLY A 264 -1.87 1.28 -21.08
C GLY A 264 -2.09 -0.23 -21.04
N ASN A 265 -1.13 -0.99 -21.57
CA ASN A 265 -1.13 -2.45 -21.45
C ASN A 265 -0.48 -2.89 -20.14
N HIS A 266 0.41 -2.07 -19.60
CA HIS A 266 1.08 -2.28 -18.32
C HIS A 266 1.07 -0.97 -17.53
N ILE A 267 0.48 -1.00 -16.34
CA ILE A 267 0.41 0.14 -15.41
C ILE A 267 1.06 -0.32 -14.11
N TYR A 268 2.03 0.43 -13.63
CA TYR A 268 2.68 0.22 -12.33
C TYR A 268 2.59 1.50 -11.51
N HIS A 269 2.05 1.40 -10.30
CA HIS A 269 1.81 2.54 -9.41
C HIS A 269 2.29 2.21 -7.99
N ASP A 270 2.79 3.21 -7.27
CA ASP A 270 3.65 3.06 -6.09
C ASP A 270 3.02 3.56 -4.77
N PRO A 271 1.82 3.14 -4.32
CA PRO A 271 1.28 3.64 -3.07
C PRO A 271 1.98 3.07 -1.82
N LYS A 272 1.79 3.77 -0.70
CA LYS A 272 2.24 3.40 0.64
C LYS A 272 1.06 3.38 1.61
N VAL A 273 1.15 2.53 2.62
CA VAL A 273 0.24 2.52 3.76
C VAL A 273 1.05 2.42 5.04
N GLY A 274 0.60 3.00 6.14
CA GLY A 274 1.34 2.86 7.39
C GLY A 274 0.90 3.80 8.48
N ILE A 275 1.79 3.97 9.45
CA ILE A 275 1.62 4.87 10.58
C ILE A 275 2.71 5.93 10.53
N THR A 276 2.31 7.19 10.62
CA THR A 276 3.21 8.30 10.92
C THR A 276 2.96 8.78 12.35
N ILE A 277 4.05 9.06 13.06
CA ILE A 277 4.02 9.54 14.44
C ILE A 277 4.47 11.00 14.38
N GLY A 278 3.54 11.93 14.66
CA GLY A 278 3.79 13.34 14.47
C GLY A 278 5.04 13.84 15.23
N GLY A 279 5.95 14.51 14.51
CA GLY A 279 7.01 15.33 15.10
C GLY A 279 8.42 14.74 15.12
N ALA A 280 8.68 13.58 14.50
CA ALA A 280 10.05 13.20 14.20
C ALA A 280 10.51 13.94 12.95
N SER A 281 10.93 15.21 13.10
CA SER A 281 11.64 15.91 12.03
C SER A 281 12.89 15.10 11.68
N THR A 282 12.78 14.25 10.68
CA THR A 282 13.95 13.66 10.06
C THR A 282 14.69 14.83 9.44
N SER A 283 15.96 14.99 9.79
CA SER A 283 16.77 16.10 9.31
C SER A 283 16.77 16.07 7.78
N SER A 284 16.08 17.03 7.15
CA SER A 284 15.93 17.22 5.70
C SER A 284 17.06 16.54 4.92
N ILE A 285 16.79 15.37 4.35
CA ILE A 285 17.80 14.60 3.63
C ILE A 285 18.09 15.36 2.33
N PRO A 286 19.31 15.88 2.10
CA PRO A 286 19.62 16.50 0.83
C PRO A 286 19.55 15.43 -0.25
N PHE A 287 18.66 15.59 -1.24
CA PHE A 287 18.56 14.77 -2.45
C PHE A 287 19.92 14.62 -3.15
N GLY A 288 20.66 13.62 -2.70
CA GLY A 288 22.02 13.28 -3.08
C GLY A 288 22.29 11.84 -2.69
N LEU A 289 21.35 10.96 -3.04
CA LEU A 289 21.32 9.54 -2.69
C LEU A 289 22.60 8.82 -3.17
N THR A 290 23.40 8.32 -2.23
CA THR A 290 24.44 7.30 -2.48
C THR A 290 24.11 5.93 -1.87
N GLY A 291 22.89 5.78 -1.32
CA GLY A 291 22.43 4.60 -0.59
C GLY A 291 22.26 3.30 -1.39
N VAL A 292 22.04 2.22 -0.63
CA VAL A 292 21.76 0.88 -1.17
C VAL A 292 20.38 0.89 -1.82
N ILE A 293 20.33 1.21 -3.11
CA ILE A 293 19.11 1.05 -3.91
C ILE A 293 18.85 -0.44 -4.06
N VAL A 294 17.86 -0.95 -3.33
CA VAL A 294 17.36 -2.30 -3.55
C VAL A 294 16.41 -2.27 -4.73
N SER A 295 16.91 -2.64 -5.90
CA SER A 295 16.09 -2.90 -7.08
C SER A 295 15.61 -4.33 -7.06
N VAL A 296 14.35 -4.55 -6.70
CA VAL A 296 13.74 -5.87 -6.81
C VAL A 296 13.34 -6.05 -8.26
N VAL A 297 14.10 -6.86 -9.02
CA VAL A 297 13.68 -7.27 -10.36
C VAL A 297 12.49 -8.20 -10.21
N VAL A 298 11.29 -7.66 -10.34
CA VAL A 298 10.05 -8.44 -10.40
C VAL A 298 10.08 -9.24 -11.70
N VAL A 299 10.59 -10.48 -11.64
CA VAL A 299 10.47 -11.41 -12.75
C VAL A 299 9.08 -12.05 -12.66
N VAL A 300 8.09 -11.41 -13.29
CA VAL A 300 6.74 -11.96 -13.44
C VAL A 300 6.82 -13.23 -14.31
N SER A 301 7.12 -14.35 -13.66
CA SER A 301 7.08 -15.66 -14.28
C SER A 301 5.64 -16.15 -14.16
N VAL A 302 4.75 -15.76 -15.07
CA VAL A 302 3.43 -16.42 -15.18
C VAL A 302 3.66 -17.84 -15.67
N ALA A 303 4.01 -18.73 -14.75
CA ALA A 303 3.96 -20.16 -14.99
C ALA A 303 2.48 -20.54 -15.01
N VAL A 304 1.87 -20.53 -16.19
CA VAL A 304 0.55 -21.14 -16.39
C VAL A 304 0.69 -22.64 -16.09
N VAL A 305 0.52 -23.02 -14.83
CA VAL A 305 0.47 -24.42 -14.42
C VAL A 305 -0.88 -24.96 -14.89
N LEU A 306 -0.91 -25.44 -16.12
CA LEU A 306 -2.01 -26.26 -16.66
C LEU A 306 -2.09 -27.56 -15.86
N ILE A 307 -2.74 -27.55 -14.69
CA ILE A 307 -3.12 -28.77 -13.96
C ILE A 307 -4.25 -29.43 -14.75
N LYS A 308 -3.85 -30.25 -15.72
CA LYS A 308 -4.74 -31.17 -16.42
C LYS A 308 -5.21 -32.22 -15.41
N LYS A 309 -6.38 -32.01 -14.78
CA LYS A 309 -7.07 -33.00 -13.95
C LYS A 309 -7.18 -34.33 -14.73
N ARG A 310 -6.31 -35.29 -14.42
CA ARG A 310 -6.49 -36.68 -14.85
C ARG A 310 -7.69 -37.23 -14.09
N LYS A 311 -8.81 -37.42 -14.78
CA LYS A 311 -9.88 -38.31 -14.31
C LYS A 311 -9.28 -39.71 -14.15
N ILE A 312 -9.20 -40.17 -12.91
CA ILE A 312 -9.04 -41.58 -12.60
C ILE A 312 -10.42 -42.21 -12.81
N ALA A 313 -10.49 -43.13 -13.77
CA ALA A 313 -11.61 -44.04 -13.99
C ALA A 313 -11.38 -45.33 -13.19
#